data_AF-A0A535W9X9-F1
#
_entry.id   AF-A0A535W9X9-F1
#
_cell.length_a   1.000
_cell.length_b   1.000
_cell.length_c   1.000
_cell.angle_alpha   90.00
_cell.angle_beta   90.00
_cell.angle_gamma   90.00
#
_symmetry.space_group_name_H-M   'P 1'
#
loop_
_entity.id
_entity.type
_entity.pdbx_description
1 polymer ?
#
loop_
_entity_poly.entity_id
_entity_poly.type
_entity_poly.pdbx_seq_one_letter_code
_entity_poly.pdbx_strand_id
1 'polypeptide(L)' 'MSGPAEEPRAAPRCPFCGSREGEVISLFGTQAITLQYRCHGCGSYYEALKYAAGEAASSDAPPPRSGA' A
#
# COMPACT_ATOMS: atom_id res chain seq x y z
N MET A 1 -5.52 5.15 -27.87
CA MET A 1 -5.12 4.04 -26.97
C MET A 1 -5.41 4.48 -25.55
N SER A 2 -6.66 4.38 -25.10
CA SER A 2 -6.99 4.62 -23.70
C SER A 2 -6.74 3.31 -22.98
N GLY A 3 -5.66 3.25 -22.18
CA GLY A 3 -5.44 2.12 -21.26
C GLY A 3 -6.63 2.00 -20.30
N PRO A 4 -6.84 0.83 -19.66
CA PRO A 4 -7.88 0.72 -18.65
C PRO A 4 -7.64 1.82 -17.64
N ALA A 5 -8.66 2.64 -17.39
CA ALA A 5 -8.65 3.59 -16.28
C ALA A 5 -8.36 2.73 -15.05
N GLU A 6 -7.14 2.83 -14.53
CA GLU A 6 -6.74 2.13 -13.31
C GLU A 6 -7.66 2.67 -12.23
N GLU A 7 -8.71 1.90 -11.90
CA GLU A 7 -9.63 2.27 -10.83
C GLU A 7 -8.77 2.63 -9.61
N PRO A 8 -9.04 3.76 -8.94
CA PRO A 8 -8.22 4.19 -7.83
C PRO A 8 -8.21 3.07 -6.79
N ARG A 9 -7.11 2.32 -6.74
CA ARG A 9 -6.91 1.29 -5.72
C ARG A 9 -7.02 2.01 -4.39
N ALA A 10 -7.93 1.58 -3.54
CA ALA A 10 -8.17 2.22 -2.25
C ALA A 10 -6.83 2.37 -1.52
N ALA A 11 -6.51 3.58 -1.08
CA ALA A 11 -5.23 3.86 -0.44
C ALA A 11 -5.03 2.92 0.77
N PRO A 12 -3.82 2.35 0.95
CA PRO A 12 -3.52 1.56 2.12
C PRO A 12 -3.59 2.42 3.38
N ARG A 13 -3.71 1.77 4.55
CA ARG A 13 -3.70 2.50 5.81
C ARG A 13 -2.35 3.18 6.01
N CYS A 14 -2.39 4.45 6.39
CA CYS A 14 -1.21 5.20 6.78
C CYS A 14 -0.52 4.46 7.96
N PRO A 15 0.77 4.10 7.83
CA PRO A 15 1.48 3.37 8.89
C PRO A 15 1.73 4.20 10.14
N PHE A 16 1.56 5.53 10.07
CA PHE A 16 1.83 6.45 11.17
C PHE A 16 0.60 6.72 12.04
N CYS A 17 -0.59 6.86 11.44
CA CYS A 17 -1.82 7.22 12.17
C CYS A 17 -3.00 6.26 11.92
N GLY A 18 -2.86 5.29 11.00
CA GLY A 18 -3.90 4.34 10.66
C GLY A 18 -5.01 4.85 9.72
N SER A 19 -5.01 6.14 9.35
CA SER A 19 -6.01 6.72 8.45
C SER A 19 -6.00 6.05 7.06
N ARG A 20 -7.18 5.98 6.42
CA ARG A 20 -7.35 5.52 5.03
C ARG A 20 -7.42 6.68 4.03
N GLU A 21 -7.31 7.91 4.52
CA GLU A 21 -7.37 9.14 3.73
C GLU A 21 -5.97 9.45 3.16
N GLY A 22 -5.53 8.61 2.23
CA GLY A 22 -4.28 8.77 1.50
C GLY A 22 -4.53 9.24 0.05
N GLU A 23 -3.76 10.20 -0.41
CA GLU A 23 -3.74 10.65 -1.79
C GLU A 23 -2.44 10.20 -2.47
N VAL A 24 -2.53 9.64 -3.67
CA VAL A 24 -1.35 9.30 -4.49
C VAL A 24 -0.76 10.59 -5.03
N ILE A 25 0.50 10.88 -4.68
CA ILE A 25 1.22 12.07 -5.16
C ILE A 25 2.26 11.76 -6.23
N SER A 26 2.68 10.50 -6.33
CA SER A 26 3.58 10.02 -7.38
C SER A 26 3.31 8.55 -7.67
N LEU A 27 3.34 8.20 -8.96
CA LEU A 27 3.23 6.83 -9.43
C LEU A 27 4.54 6.05 -9.30
N PHE A 28 5.61 6.66 -8.79
CA PHE A 28 6.89 6.01 -8.57
C PHE A 28 7.47 6.50 -7.24
N GLY A 29 7.70 5.57 -6.32
CA GLY A 29 8.48 5.83 -5.13
C GLY A 29 9.94 5.49 -5.33
N THR A 30 10.60 5.17 -4.22
CA THR A 30 12.00 4.73 -4.19
C THR A 30 12.21 3.47 -5.03
N GLN A 31 11.19 2.62 -5.11
CA GLN A 31 11.17 1.44 -5.96
C GLN A 31 10.14 1.62 -7.09
N ALA A 32 10.44 1.11 -8.29
CA ALA A 32 9.54 1.23 -9.45
C ALA A 32 8.17 0.54 -9.24
N ILE A 33 8.07 -0.34 -8.24
CA ILE A 33 6.86 -1.08 -7.86
C ILE A 33 6.03 -0.38 -6.76
N THR A 34 6.47 0.77 -6.24
CA THR A 34 5.76 1.54 -5.21
C THR A 34 5.11 2.80 -5.76
N LEU A 35 4.04 3.20 -5.09
CA LEU A 35 3.35 4.49 -5.18
C LEU A 35 3.72 5.32 -3.95
N GLN A 36 3.83 6.64 -4.09
CA GLN A 36 3.97 7.55 -2.97
C GLN A 36 2.63 8.18 -2.61
N TYR A 37 2.36 8.25 -1.32
CA TYR A 37 1.13 8.79 -0.75
C TYR A 37 1.43 9.94 0.21
N ARG A 38 0.49 10.89 0.29
CA ARG A 38 0.38 11.85 1.39
C ARG A 38 -0.87 11.53 2.21
N CYS A 39 -0.72 11.37 3.52
CA CYS A 39 -1.85 11.18 4.42
C CYS A 39 -2.51 12.52 4.75
N HIS A 40 -3.83 12.63 4.56
CA HIS A 40 -4.60 13.81 4.96
C HIS A 40 -4.87 13.88 6.48
N GLY A 41 -4.88 12.73 7.17
CA GLY A 41 -5.11 12.69 8.62
C GLY A 41 -3.94 13.21 9.47
N CYS A 42 -2.70 12.89 9.10
CA CYS A 42 -1.50 13.30 9.87
C CYS A 42 -0.44 14.06 9.07
N GLY A 43 -0.63 14.24 7.76
CA GLY A 43 0.30 14.96 6.89
C GLY A 43 1.55 14.18 6.47
N SER A 44 1.77 12.97 7.00
CA SER A 44 2.96 12.15 6.71
C SER A 44 2.96 11.59 5.28
N TYR A 45 4.17 11.39 4.76
CA TYR A 45 4.41 10.73 3.47
C TYR A 45 4.79 9.26 3.68
N TYR A 46 4.25 8.37 2.86
CA TYR A 46 4.55 6.93 2.91
C TYR A 46 4.49 6.30 1.52
N GLU A 47 5.07 5.11 1.37
CA GLU A 47 5.04 4.33 0.13
C GLU A 47 4.24 3.04 0.29
N ALA A 48 3.59 2.60 -0.78
CA ALA A 48 2.97 1.27 -0.82
C ALA A 48 3.03 0.65 -2.22
N LEU A 49 2.89 -0.67 -2.31
CA LEU A 49 2.99 -1.41 -3.56
C LEU A 49 1.85 -1.07 -4.54
N LYS A 50 2.17 -0.90 -5.82
CA LYS A 50 1.21 -0.66 -6.92
C LYS A 50 0.16 -1.77 -7.04
N TYR A 51 0.60 -3.01 -6.89
CA TYR A 51 -0.19 -4.20 -7.19
C TYR A 51 -0.53 -5.03 -5.96
N ALA A 52 -0.56 -4.43 -4.77
CA ALA A 52 -1.09 -5.10 -3.58
C ALA A 52 -2.62 -5.19 -3.66
N ALA A 53 -3.14 -5.94 -4.63
CA ALA A 53 -4.50 -6.44 -4.60
C ALA A 53 -4.49 -7.81 -3.92
N GLY A 54 -5.09 -7.88 -2.74
CA GLY A 54 -5.65 -9.13 -2.22
C GLY A 54 -4.67 -10.09 -1.56
N GLU A 55 -4.00 -9.66 -0.49
CA GLU A 55 -3.84 -10.55 0.66
C GLU A 55 -4.67 -9.92 1.76
N ALA A 56 -5.98 -10.16 1.73
CA ALA A 56 -6.79 -10.03 2.92
C ALA A 56 -6.22 -11.02 3.92
N ALA A 57 -5.30 -10.56 4.78
CA ALA A 57 -4.92 -11.21 6.02
C ALA A 57 -5.05 -12.75 5.99
N SER A 58 -4.33 -13.43 5.09
CA SER A 58 -4.33 -14.88 5.14
C SER A 58 -3.52 -15.27 6.38
N SER A 59 -4.21 -15.76 7.40
CA SER A 59 -3.62 -16.40 8.59
C SER A 59 -2.90 -17.72 8.25
N ASP A 60 -2.49 -17.93 7.00
CA ASP A 60 -1.81 -19.15 6.53
C ASP A 60 -0.28 -19.00 6.50
N ALA A 61 0.29 -18.17 7.39
CA ALA A 61 1.72 -18.25 7.66
C ALA A 61 1.96 -19.54 8.46
N PRO A 62 2.71 -20.53 7.95
CA PRO A 62 3.07 -21.69 8.75
C PRO A 62 3.86 -21.22 9.97
N PRO A 63 3.61 -21.77 11.18
CA PRO A 63 4.32 -21.35 12.37
C PRO A 63 5.83 -21.49 12.15
N PRO A 64 6.66 -20.59 12.73
CA PRO A 64 8.10 -20.72 12.63
C PRO A 64 8.50 -22.11 13.10
N ARG A 65 9.24 -22.85 12.27
CA ARG A 65 9.75 -24.17 12.64
C ARG A 65 10.62 -24.00 13.88
N SER A 66 10.13 -24.45 15.03
CA SER A 66 10.93 -24.61 16.24
C SER A 66 12.00 -25.64 15.92
N GLY A 67 13.21 -25.17 15.62
CA GLY A 67 14.40 -26.01 15.57
C GLY A 67 14.73 -26.49 16.99
N ALA A 68 14.89 -27.80 17.12
CA ALA A 68 15.43 -28.48 18.29
C ALA A 68 16.96 -28.33 18.37
#